data_AF-A0A8H4ARP7-F1
#
_entry.id   AF-A0A8H4ARP7-F1
#
_cell.length_a   1.000
_cell.length_b   1.000
_cell.length_c   1.000
_cell.angle_alpha   90.00
_cell.angle_beta   90.00
_cell.angle_gamma   90.00
#
_symmetry.space_group_name_H-M   'P 1'
#
loop_
_entity.id
_entity.type
_entity.pdbx_description
1 polymer ?
#
loop_
_entity_poly.entity_id
_entity_poly.type
_entity_poly.pdbx_seq_one_letter_code
_entity_poly.pdbx_strand_id
1 'polypeptide(L)'
;MSTAIALQQQLEDPTSGHVNTLTKEQASLLRDCWAVTFILQGITTDDIPEIKQNNANVSSNSTVNGRHGKKNKEQNVIETFSKYSKMARKMREDKSASNASRTASNGSSRSNDKYNESSEFLSALVLYTPEELHRAAWKVIAADDPDVILLRFLRARKWDVEKAIIMYISTLKWMLQTNVRDIVEGGEEGLENYFAGKDLEGLKHQFTSGKSFARGTDKDGRPVCYVNVRYHKKDEQSFEVLQKYTIYIMETTRLMMEAPVETGCLVFNMAGFTMSNMDFQYVKFIIQCFESYYPESLGILIIHKAPWVFGGLWKMISPLLDPVVASKVRFTQNEKEILQLIPSKHLIADLGGEDNWKYKYVPPKENENYRMKDEVTKKQMLEKRHSLERDFEKLTKQWLSEPDNEQIKNERNQMKIQLRKAQLELDPYIRARTYYDRIGVLREDGSCDWGLGQ
;
A
#
# COMPACT_ATOMS: atom_id res chain seq x y z
N MET A 1 3.34 28.57 13.87
CA MET A 1 2.90 27.68 14.96
C MET A 1 1.39 27.69 15.24
N SER A 2 0.56 28.53 14.60
CA SER A 2 -0.87 28.68 14.99
C SER A 2 -1.87 27.88 14.13
N THR A 3 -1.52 27.47 12.91
CA THR A 3 -2.46 26.75 12.01
C THR A 3 -2.42 25.22 12.14
N ALA A 4 -1.37 24.65 12.74
CA ALA A 4 -1.23 23.20 12.92
C ALA A 4 -2.00 22.66 14.15
N ILE A 5 -2.22 23.50 15.15
CA ILE A 5 -2.89 23.11 16.40
C ILE A 5 -4.42 23.05 16.21
N ALA A 6 -4.98 23.87 15.32
CA ALA A 6 -6.42 23.85 15.02
C ALA A 6 -6.89 22.61 14.23
N LEU A 7 -5.99 21.94 13.50
CA LEU A 7 -6.27 20.68 12.79
C LEU A 7 -6.26 19.45 13.72
N GLN A 8 -5.82 19.61 14.96
CA GLN A 8 -5.71 18.54 15.93
C GLN A 8 -7.05 18.21 16.63
N GLN A 9 -8.08 19.04 16.45
CA GLN A 9 -9.39 18.92 17.13
C GLN A 9 -10.47 18.15 16.33
N GLN A 10 -10.12 17.48 15.23
CA GLN A 10 -11.03 16.59 14.48
C GLN A 10 -10.41 15.22 14.16
N LEU A 11 -9.48 14.74 14.97
CA LEU A 11 -8.96 13.39 14.79
C LEU A 11 -9.98 12.40 15.36
N GLU A 12 -10.58 11.61 14.47
CA GLU A 12 -11.22 10.34 14.82
C GLU A 12 -10.27 9.53 15.72
N ASP A 13 -10.81 8.65 16.57
CA ASP A 13 -10.00 7.69 17.33
C ASP A 13 -8.94 7.10 16.38
N PRO A 14 -7.64 7.17 16.69
CA PRO A 14 -6.58 6.70 15.80
C PRO A 14 -6.69 5.21 15.47
N THR A 15 -7.54 4.47 16.19
CA THR A 15 -7.86 3.08 15.91
C THR A 15 -9.15 2.89 15.09
N SER A 16 -9.97 3.91 14.89
CA SER A 16 -11.21 3.87 14.07
C SER A 16 -10.91 3.52 12.62
N GLY A 17 -11.80 2.75 11.98
CA GLY A 17 -11.66 2.46 10.55
C GLY A 17 -10.74 1.29 10.19
N HIS A 18 -10.32 0.51 11.17
CA HIS A 18 -9.58 -0.73 11.00
C HIS A 18 -10.52 -1.93 11.18
N VAL A 19 -10.12 -3.12 10.73
CA VAL A 19 -11.01 -4.32 10.68
C VAL A 19 -11.75 -4.59 11.99
N ASN A 20 -11.09 -4.39 13.13
CA ASN A 20 -11.64 -4.69 14.46
C ASN A 20 -12.36 -3.50 15.13
N THR A 21 -12.45 -2.36 14.46
CA THR A 21 -12.91 -1.08 15.04
C THR A 21 -13.88 -0.34 14.12
N LEU A 22 -14.40 -1.01 13.09
CA LEU A 22 -15.36 -0.41 12.17
C LEU A 22 -16.66 -0.04 12.88
N THR A 23 -17.15 1.18 12.65
CA THR A 23 -18.55 1.52 12.95
C THR A 23 -19.50 0.77 12.01
N LYS A 24 -20.80 0.77 12.31
CA LYS A 24 -21.81 0.16 11.41
C LYS A 24 -21.82 0.82 10.04
N GLU A 25 -21.64 2.14 10.00
CA GLU A 25 -21.57 2.95 8.78
C GLU A 25 -20.32 2.60 7.99
N GLN A 26 -19.15 2.58 8.62
CA GLN A 26 -17.88 2.20 8.00
C GLN A 26 -17.92 0.77 7.43
N ALA A 27 -18.50 -0.17 8.17
CA ALA A 27 -18.72 -1.53 7.69
C ALA A 27 -19.65 -1.59 6.47
N SER A 28 -20.63 -0.67 6.38
CA SER A 28 -21.48 -0.55 5.20
C SER A 28 -20.71 -0.03 3.97
N LEU A 29 -19.86 0.96 4.15
CA LEU A 29 -19.04 1.49 3.06
C LEU A 29 -18.01 0.47 2.56
N LEU A 30 -17.46 -0.36 3.46
CA LEU A 30 -16.64 -1.51 3.08
C LEU A 30 -17.41 -2.52 2.23
N ARG A 31 -18.68 -2.80 2.57
CA ARG A 31 -19.55 -3.66 1.75
C ARG A 31 -19.78 -3.05 0.35
N ASP A 32 -20.04 -1.75 0.27
CA ASP A 32 -20.20 -1.07 -1.02
C ASP A 32 -18.93 -1.17 -1.88
N CYS A 33 -17.75 -1.00 -1.28
CA CYS A 33 -16.48 -1.23 -1.96
C CYS A 33 -16.35 -2.66 -2.49
N TRP A 34 -16.64 -3.68 -1.68
CA TRP A 34 -16.60 -5.08 -2.13
C TRP A 34 -17.53 -5.35 -3.31
N ALA A 35 -18.78 -4.85 -3.24
CA ALA A 35 -19.76 -5.01 -4.31
C ALA A 35 -19.25 -4.38 -5.62
N VAL A 36 -18.71 -3.17 -5.55
CA VAL A 36 -18.14 -2.48 -6.72
C VAL A 36 -16.91 -3.22 -7.27
N THR A 37 -16.01 -3.67 -6.40
CA THR A 37 -14.82 -4.43 -6.79
C THR A 37 -15.20 -5.70 -7.55
N PHE A 38 -16.19 -6.46 -7.07
CA PHE A 38 -16.69 -7.65 -7.77
C PHE A 38 -17.23 -7.33 -9.17
N ILE A 39 -18.00 -6.24 -9.33
CA ILE A 39 -18.52 -5.81 -10.64
C ILE A 39 -17.38 -5.49 -11.62
N LEU A 40 -16.35 -4.78 -11.16
CA LEU A 40 -15.21 -4.41 -12.01
C LEU A 40 -14.31 -5.60 -12.34
N GLN A 41 -14.33 -6.63 -11.50
CA GLN A 41 -13.57 -7.86 -11.63
C GLN A 41 -14.33 -9.00 -12.32
N GLY A 42 -15.56 -8.73 -12.79
CA GLY A 42 -16.33 -9.70 -13.58
C GLY A 42 -16.94 -10.82 -12.74
N ILE A 43 -16.91 -10.70 -11.42
CA ILE A 43 -17.59 -11.61 -10.50
C ILE A 43 -19.08 -11.28 -10.55
N THR A 44 -19.90 -12.25 -10.98
CA THR A 44 -21.36 -12.05 -11.07
C THR A 44 -21.95 -11.65 -9.72
N THR A 45 -22.73 -10.57 -9.74
CA THR A 45 -23.50 -10.10 -8.59
C THR A 45 -24.97 -10.48 -8.69
N ASP A 46 -25.35 -11.33 -9.65
CA ASP A 46 -26.75 -11.71 -9.88
C ASP A 46 -27.37 -12.46 -8.68
N ASP A 47 -26.54 -13.07 -7.83
CA ASP A 47 -26.91 -13.68 -6.55
C ASP A 47 -26.83 -12.72 -5.35
N ILE A 48 -26.40 -11.48 -5.55
CA ILE A 48 -26.42 -10.43 -4.51
C ILE A 48 -27.83 -9.82 -4.60
N PRO A 49 -28.73 -10.06 -3.62
CA PRO A 49 -30.03 -9.41 -3.58
C PRO A 49 -29.82 -7.91 -3.72
N GLU A 50 -30.69 -7.22 -4.48
CA GLU A 50 -30.66 -5.77 -4.63
C GLU A 50 -30.26 -5.12 -3.30
N ILE A 51 -29.09 -4.50 -3.24
CA ILE A 51 -28.61 -3.82 -2.04
C ILE A 51 -29.63 -2.74 -1.72
N LYS A 52 -30.58 -3.07 -0.83
CA LYS A 52 -31.59 -2.15 -0.32
C LYS A 52 -30.86 -1.17 0.56
N GLN A 53 -30.71 0.04 0.03
CA GLN A 53 -30.03 1.18 0.66
C GLN A 53 -30.42 1.32 2.14
N ASN A 54 -29.43 1.35 3.03
CA ASN A 54 -29.57 2.04 4.31
C ASN A 54 -29.08 3.48 4.13
N ASN A 55 -29.99 4.34 3.67
CA ASN A 55 -29.80 5.79 3.69
C ASN A 55 -29.92 6.28 5.14
N ALA A 56 -28.84 6.16 5.91
CA ALA A 56 -28.71 6.83 7.20
C ALA A 56 -27.73 7.99 7.06
N ASN A 57 -28.29 9.16 6.70
CA ASN A 57 -27.85 10.52 7.02
C ASN A 57 -26.36 10.73 7.34
N VAL A 58 -25.59 11.17 6.34
CA VAL A 58 -24.51 12.14 6.60
C VAL A 58 -25.12 13.53 6.56
N SER A 59 -25.74 13.94 7.68
CA SER A 59 -26.21 15.32 7.85
C SER A 59 -24.99 16.24 8.02
N SER A 60 -24.60 16.90 6.94
CA SER A 60 -23.78 18.11 7.03
C SER A 60 -24.61 19.22 7.65
N ASN A 61 -24.33 19.56 8.90
CA ASN A 61 -24.80 20.80 9.51
C ASN A 61 -24.15 21.98 8.79
N SER A 62 -24.88 22.59 7.86
CA SER A 62 -24.62 23.96 7.42
C SER A 62 -25.94 24.67 7.15
N THR A 63 -26.38 25.43 8.14
CA THR A 63 -27.43 26.45 8.03
C THR A 63 -26.97 27.56 7.08
N VAL A 64 -27.52 27.63 5.87
CA VAL A 64 -27.63 28.87 5.08
C VAL A 64 -28.97 28.88 4.34
N ASN A 65 -29.74 29.95 4.59
CA ASN A 65 -31.01 30.27 3.96
C ASN A 65 -30.87 30.55 2.45
N GLY A 66 -31.85 30.12 1.65
CA GLY A 66 -32.32 30.87 0.47
C GLY A 66 -32.21 30.24 -0.93
N ARG A 67 -33.34 29.68 -1.40
CA ARG A 67 -33.88 29.67 -2.79
C ARG A 67 -32.97 29.26 -3.98
N HIS A 68 -33.05 27.98 -4.37
CA HIS A 68 -33.70 27.47 -5.59
C HIS A 68 -33.42 25.96 -5.71
N GLY A 69 -34.48 25.15 -5.62
CA GLY A 69 -34.37 23.70 -5.60
C GLY A 69 -34.05 23.10 -6.97
N LYS A 70 -32.80 22.67 -7.15
CA LYS A 70 -32.47 21.47 -7.93
C LYS A 70 -32.27 20.33 -6.94
N LYS A 71 -33.19 19.36 -6.91
CA LYS A 71 -32.98 18.10 -6.18
C LYS A 71 -31.74 17.43 -6.78
N ASN A 72 -30.63 17.41 -6.05
CA ASN A 72 -29.50 16.53 -6.39
C ASN A 72 -30.01 15.09 -6.27
N LYS A 73 -30.17 14.40 -7.39
CA LYS A 73 -30.40 12.96 -7.42
C LYS A 73 -29.11 12.32 -6.92
N GLU A 74 -29.07 11.84 -5.68
CA GLU A 74 -27.96 11.04 -5.18
C GLU A 74 -27.77 9.84 -6.11
N GLN A 75 -26.56 9.72 -6.64
CA GLN A 75 -26.23 8.79 -7.69
C GLN A 75 -25.75 7.47 -7.05
N ASN A 76 -26.39 6.36 -7.39
CA ASN A 76 -26.05 5.05 -6.84
C ASN A 76 -24.64 4.64 -7.33
N VAL A 77 -23.69 4.48 -6.40
CA VAL A 77 -22.28 4.14 -6.69
C VAL A 77 -22.17 2.85 -7.51
N ILE A 78 -22.96 1.83 -7.18
CA ILE A 78 -22.98 0.55 -7.89
C ILE A 78 -23.44 0.71 -9.34
N GLU A 79 -24.49 1.52 -9.56
CA GLU A 79 -25.00 1.81 -10.91
C GLU A 79 -23.94 2.55 -11.73
N THR A 80 -23.23 3.49 -11.11
CA THR A 80 -22.12 4.23 -11.73
C THR A 80 -21.00 3.29 -12.19
N PHE A 81 -20.50 2.41 -11.31
CA PHE A 81 -19.44 1.48 -11.69
C PHE A 81 -19.90 0.37 -12.66
N SER A 82 -21.16 -0.03 -12.59
CA SER A 82 -21.77 -0.91 -13.60
C SER A 82 -21.76 -0.26 -15.00
N LYS A 83 -22.03 1.04 -15.09
CA LYS A 83 -21.92 1.79 -16.36
C LYS A 83 -20.47 1.86 -16.85
N TYR A 84 -19.51 2.12 -15.97
CA TYR A 84 -18.09 2.11 -16.33
C TYR A 84 -17.63 0.75 -16.84
N SER A 85 -18.01 -0.34 -16.17
CA SER A 85 -17.69 -1.72 -16.60
C SER A 85 -18.25 -2.04 -17.99
N LYS A 86 -19.54 -1.71 -18.25
CA LYS A 86 -20.17 -1.90 -19.56
C LYS A 86 -19.53 -1.05 -20.66
N MET A 87 -19.23 0.21 -20.36
CA MET A 87 -18.55 1.12 -21.28
C MET A 87 -17.16 0.58 -21.67
N ALA A 88 -16.36 0.16 -20.69
CA ALA A 88 -15.02 -0.37 -20.93
C ALA A 88 -15.04 -1.69 -21.71
N ARG A 89 -16.02 -2.57 -21.47
CA ARG A 89 -16.24 -3.78 -22.28
C ARG A 89 -16.46 -3.43 -23.75
N LYS A 90 -17.38 -2.51 -24.05
CA LYS A 90 -17.64 -2.05 -25.42
C LYS A 90 -16.39 -1.46 -26.09
N MET A 91 -15.62 -0.63 -25.38
CA MET A 91 -14.39 -0.04 -25.92
C MET A 91 -13.32 -1.08 -26.30
N ARG A 92 -13.21 -2.17 -25.52
CA ARG A 92 -12.28 -3.28 -25.82
C ARG A 92 -12.72 -4.06 -27.07
N GLU A 93 -14.02 -4.32 -27.21
CA GLU A 93 -14.60 -5.00 -28.38
C GLU A 93 -14.38 -4.19 -29.66
N ASP A 94 -14.53 -2.86 -29.59
CA ASP A 94 -14.35 -1.95 -30.73
C ASP A 94 -12.86 -1.77 -31.15
N LYS A 95 -11.90 -2.45 -30.49
CA LYS A 95 -10.43 -2.30 -30.68
C LYS A 95 -9.94 -0.84 -30.71
N SER A 96 -10.67 0.07 -30.08
CA SER A 96 -10.44 1.52 -30.11
C SER A 96 -9.63 2.02 -28.91
N ALA A 97 -8.76 1.16 -28.35
CA ALA A 97 -7.97 1.43 -27.14
C ALA A 97 -7.09 2.69 -27.26
N SER A 98 -6.67 3.07 -28.48
CA SER A 98 -5.86 4.27 -28.73
C SER A 98 -6.59 5.59 -28.48
N ASN A 99 -7.94 5.60 -28.47
CA ASN A 99 -8.73 6.81 -28.20
C ASN A 99 -9.07 6.97 -26.70
N ALA A 100 -9.01 5.92 -25.88
CA ALA A 100 -9.41 5.97 -24.48
C ALA A 100 -8.54 6.90 -23.62
N SER A 101 -7.23 6.93 -23.87
CA SER A 101 -6.29 7.85 -23.19
C SER A 101 -6.58 9.33 -23.50
N ARG A 102 -7.02 9.64 -24.73
CA ARG A 102 -7.37 11.01 -25.16
C ARG A 102 -8.75 11.47 -24.67
N THR A 103 -9.71 10.56 -24.48
CA THR A 103 -11.04 10.91 -23.97
C THR A 103 -11.01 11.09 -22.44
N ALA A 104 -10.20 10.31 -21.74
CA ALA A 104 -10.02 10.42 -20.29
C ALA A 104 -9.36 11.76 -19.88
N SER A 105 -8.41 12.28 -20.66
CA SER A 105 -7.77 13.58 -20.41
C SER A 105 -8.69 14.80 -20.58
N ASN A 106 -9.75 14.69 -21.39
CA ASN A 106 -10.64 15.81 -21.69
C ASN A 106 -11.84 15.92 -20.73
N GLY A 107 -12.03 14.96 -19.82
CA GLY A 107 -13.21 14.86 -18.95
C GLY A 107 -13.05 15.41 -17.52
N SER A 108 -11.83 15.71 -17.05
CA SER A 108 -11.58 16.01 -15.64
C SER A 108 -11.03 17.42 -15.40
N SER A 109 -11.85 18.44 -15.62
CA SER A 109 -11.67 19.71 -14.91
C SER A 109 -12.31 19.59 -13.52
N ARG A 110 -11.64 18.89 -12.60
CA ARG A 110 -11.94 18.93 -11.17
C ARG A 110 -10.63 19.19 -10.44
N SER A 111 -10.58 20.28 -9.68
CA SER A 111 -9.38 20.89 -9.10
C SER A 111 -8.64 20.05 -8.04
N ASN A 112 -8.87 18.74 -7.93
CA ASN A 112 -8.37 17.88 -6.85
C ASN A 112 -7.75 16.55 -7.33
N ASP A 113 -7.57 16.33 -8.63
CA ASP A 113 -6.98 15.08 -9.16
C ASP A 113 -5.47 15.21 -9.42
N LYS A 114 -4.68 15.33 -8.35
CA LYS A 114 -3.21 15.55 -8.39
C LYS A 114 -2.47 14.50 -9.24
N TYR A 115 -2.95 13.26 -9.22
CA TYR A 115 -2.30 12.12 -9.88
C TYR A 115 -3.07 11.60 -11.11
N ASN A 116 -4.08 12.33 -11.59
CA ASN A 116 -4.91 11.97 -12.74
C ASN A 116 -5.61 10.60 -12.57
N GLU A 117 -5.97 10.24 -11.34
CA GLU A 117 -6.52 8.94 -10.93
C GLU A 117 -7.79 8.61 -11.70
N SER A 118 -8.64 9.59 -12.01
CA SER A 118 -9.88 9.35 -12.78
C SER A 118 -9.59 8.82 -14.18
N SER A 119 -8.54 9.37 -14.81
CA SER A 119 -8.09 8.94 -16.14
C SER A 119 -7.35 7.61 -16.08
N GLU A 120 -6.52 7.41 -15.06
CA GLU A 120 -5.82 6.15 -14.82
C GLU A 120 -6.80 5.00 -14.59
N PHE A 121 -7.87 5.23 -13.80
CA PHE A 121 -8.98 4.31 -13.59
C PHE A 121 -9.66 3.90 -14.89
N LEU A 122 -10.12 4.86 -15.70
CA LEU A 122 -10.79 4.56 -16.97
C LEU A 122 -9.86 3.80 -17.93
N SER A 123 -8.59 4.21 -17.97
CA SER A 123 -7.58 3.53 -18.76
C SER A 123 -7.34 2.09 -18.28
N ALA A 124 -7.35 1.84 -16.97
CA ALA A 124 -7.20 0.50 -16.42
C ALA A 124 -8.31 -0.45 -16.89
N LEU A 125 -9.56 0.01 -16.85
CA LEU A 125 -10.71 -0.79 -17.28
C LEU A 125 -10.68 -1.13 -18.77
N VAL A 126 -10.04 -0.28 -19.60
CA VAL A 126 -9.89 -0.53 -21.04
C VAL A 126 -8.68 -1.43 -21.33
N LEU A 127 -7.58 -1.25 -20.61
CA LEU A 127 -6.33 -1.98 -20.87
C LEU A 127 -6.35 -3.42 -20.37
N TYR A 128 -7.03 -3.69 -19.25
CA TYR A 128 -7.01 -4.99 -18.58
C TYR A 128 -8.40 -5.60 -18.50
N THR A 129 -8.51 -6.91 -18.70
CA THR A 129 -9.79 -7.63 -18.52
C THR A 129 -10.22 -7.64 -17.05
N PRO A 130 -11.52 -7.85 -16.75
CA PRO A 130 -11.97 -8.02 -15.37
C PRO A 130 -11.21 -9.12 -14.62
N GLU A 131 -10.89 -10.22 -15.30
CA GLU A 131 -10.15 -11.37 -14.75
C GLU A 131 -8.67 -11.01 -14.48
N GLU A 132 -8.06 -10.15 -15.30
CA GLU A 132 -6.71 -9.65 -15.05
C GLU A 132 -6.65 -8.73 -13.83
N LEU A 133 -7.64 -7.84 -13.68
CA LEU A 133 -7.78 -6.98 -12.50
C LEU A 133 -8.09 -7.78 -11.23
N HIS A 134 -8.89 -8.84 -11.37
CA HIS A 134 -9.18 -9.80 -10.30
C HIS A 134 -7.90 -10.51 -9.81
N ARG A 135 -7.13 -11.07 -10.74
CA ARG A 135 -5.85 -11.72 -10.41
C ARG A 135 -4.86 -10.73 -9.81
N ALA A 136 -4.81 -9.50 -10.32
CA ALA A 136 -3.96 -8.45 -9.77
C ALA A 136 -4.33 -8.12 -8.32
N ALA A 137 -5.63 -7.99 -8.02
CA ALA A 137 -6.10 -7.74 -6.67
C ALA A 137 -5.66 -8.82 -5.67
N TRP A 138 -5.83 -10.10 -6.01
CA TRP A 138 -5.39 -11.20 -5.13
C TRP A 138 -3.87 -11.25 -4.94
N LYS A 139 -3.10 -10.91 -5.98
CA LYS A 139 -1.64 -10.76 -5.88
C LYS A 139 -1.22 -9.60 -4.97
N VAL A 140 -2.00 -8.52 -4.93
CA VAL A 140 -1.79 -7.40 -3.99
C VAL A 140 -2.12 -7.80 -2.57
N ILE A 141 -3.27 -8.45 -2.35
CA ILE A 141 -3.69 -8.95 -1.03
C ILE A 141 -2.61 -9.86 -0.45
N ALA A 142 -2.14 -10.86 -1.21
CA ALA A 142 -1.12 -11.80 -0.77
C ALA A 142 -1.46 -12.40 0.62
N ALA A 143 -0.67 -12.03 1.65
CA ALA A 143 -0.82 -12.52 3.03
C ALA A 143 -1.58 -11.56 3.95
N ASP A 144 -1.96 -10.38 3.45
CA ASP A 144 -2.76 -9.41 4.22
C ASP A 144 -4.23 -9.85 4.31
N ASP A 145 -4.94 -9.28 5.29
CA ASP A 145 -6.40 -9.37 5.33
C ASP A 145 -6.98 -8.67 4.08
N PRO A 146 -7.82 -9.35 3.28
CA PRO A 146 -8.46 -8.75 2.11
C PRO A 146 -9.21 -7.44 2.39
N ASP A 147 -9.83 -7.30 3.56
CA ASP A 147 -10.56 -6.08 3.94
C ASP A 147 -9.62 -4.90 4.20
N VAL A 148 -8.45 -5.17 4.80
CA VAL A 148 -7.47 -4.12 5.11
C VAL A 148 -7.06 -3.38 3.84
N ILE A 149 -6.91 -4.10 2.72
CA ILE A 149 -6.55 -3.48 1.44
C ILE A 149 -7.59 -2.43 1.04
N LEU A 150 -8.87 -2.77 1.00
CA LEU A 150 -9.93 -1.81 0.65
C LEU A 150 -10.09 -0.69 1.70
N LEU A 151 -9.96 -1.02 2.98
CA LEU A 151 -10.03 -0.05 4.08
C LEU A 151 -8.93 1.02 3.98
N ARG A 152 -7.73 0.69 3.51
CA ARG A 152 -6.67 1.68 3.25
C ARG A 152 -7.13 2.74 2.24
N PHE A 153 -7.76 2.32 1.14
CA PHE A 153 -8.28 3.25 0.13
C PHE A 153 -9.47 4.06 0.63
N LEU A 154 -10.38 3.45 1.41
CA LEU A 154 -11.49 4.15 2.04
C LEU A 154 -11.00 5.25 2.98
N ARG A 155 -10.10 4.94 3.92
CA ARG A 155 -9.52 5.93 4.84
C ARG A 155 -8.79 7.04 4.08
N ALA A 156 -7.96 6.69 3.09
CA ALA A 156 -7.25 7.67 2.25
C ALA A 156 -8.15 8.57 1.41
N ARG A 157 -9.41 8.18 1.19
CA ARG A 157 -10.42 8.96 0.48
C ARG A 157 -11.57 9.41 1.38
N LYS A 158 -11.34 9.47 2.70
CA LYS A 158 -12.29 9.98 3.69
C LYS A 158 -13.64 9.29 3.60
N TRP A 159 -13.61 7.97 3.44
CA TRP A 159 -14.77 7.09 3.32
C TRP A 159 -15.65 7.33 2.09
N ASP A 160 -15.15 8.02 1.07
CA ASP A 160 -15.79 8.16 -0.24
C ASP A 160 -15.52 6.92 -1.11
N VAL A 161 -16.54 6.06 -1.25
CA VAL A 161 -16.45 4.78 -1.97
C VAL A 161 -16.03 4.98 -3.43
N GLU A 162 -16.57 5.99 -4.12
CA GLU A 162 -16.26 6.22 -5.54
C GLU A 162 -14.79 6.58 -5.71
N LYS A 163 -14.30 7.54 -4.92
CA LYS A 163 -12.88 7.94 -4.97
C LYS A 163 -11.96 6.81 -4.52
N ALA A 164 -12.34 6.05 -3.51
CA ALA A 164 -11.55 4.90 -3.03
C ALA A 164 -11.36 3.85 -4.12
N ILE A 165 -12.42 3.50 -4.85
CA ILE A 165 -12.35 2.53 -5.95
C ILE A 165 -11.56 3.07 -7.14
N ILE A 166 -11.73 4.34 -7.50
CA ILE A 166 -10.94 5.00 -8.55
C ILE A 166 -9.45 4.87 -8.23
N MET A 167 -9.04 5.22 -7.00
CA MET A 167 -7.66 5.11 -6.55
C MET A 167 -7.16 3.67 -6.52
N TYR A 168 -7.98 2.73 -6.02
CA TYR A 168 -7.63 1.31 -5.93
C TYR A 168 -7.34 0.69 -7.30
N ILE A 169 -8.23 0.86 -8.26
CA ILE A 169 -8.05 0.31 -9.62
C ILE A 169 -6.92 1.02 -10.37
N SER A 170 -6.73 2.33 -10.15
CA SER A 170 -5.56 3.05 -10.67
C SER A 170 -4.24 2.49 -10.13
N THR A 171 -4.24 2.11 -8.85
CA THR A 171 -3.10 1.44 -8.20
C THR A 171 -2.84 0.07 -8.81
N LEU A 172 -3.87 -0.74 -9.04
CA LEU A 172 -3.72 -2.04 -9.72
C LEU A 172 -3.09 -1.87 -11.11
N LYS A 173 -3.54 -0.89 -11.89
CA LYS A 173 -2.92 -0.55 -13.18
C LYS A 173 -1.44 -0.20 -13.01
N TRP A 174 -1.11 0.70 -12.09
CA TRP A 174 0.28 1.08 -11.85
C TRP A 174 1.16 -0.12 -11.46
N MET A 175 0.64 -1.01 -10.62
CA MET A 175 1.36 -2.22 -10.20
C MET A 175 1.61 -3.18 -11.38
N LEU A 176 0.61 -3.34 -12.26
CA LEU A 176 0.73 -4.13 -13.48
C LEU A 176 1.74 -3.51 -14.45
N GLN A 177 1.72 -2.20 -14.65
CA GLN A 177 2.65 -1.52 -15.58
C GLN A 177 4.09 -1.48 -15.06
N THR A 178 4.27 -1.37 -13.73
CA THR A 178 5.58 -1.31 -13.10
C THR A 178 6.19 -2.70 -12.87
N ASN A 179 5.39 -3.76 -13.09
CA ASN A 179 5.72 -5.14 -12.78
C ASN A 179 6.13 -5.31 -11.31
N VAL A 180 5.37 -4.70 -10.38
CA VAL A 180 5.65 -4.79 -8.94
C VAL A 180 5.72 -6.26 -8.50
N ARG A 181 4.85 -7.10 -9.06
CA ARG A 181 4.84 -8.52 -8.73
C ARG A 181 6.15 -9.21 -9.09
N ASP A 182 6.74 -8.90 -10.24
CA ASP A 182 8.01 -9.49 -10.68
C ASP A 182 9.17 -9.06 -9.76
N ILE A 183 9.14 -7.82 -9.26
CA ILE A 183 10.09 -7.33 -8.26
C ILE A 183 10.02 -8.17 -6.98
N VAL A 184 8.80 -8.45 -6.50
CA VAL A 184 8.61 -9.22 -5.26
C VAL A 184 8.90 -10.71 -5.48
N GLU A 185 8.38 -11.34 -6.56
CA GLU A 185 8.61 -12.77 -6.86
C GLU A 185 10.10 -13.05 -7.16
N GLY A 186 10.77 -12.15 -7.88
CA GLY A 186 12.18 -12.30 -8.24
C GLY A 186 13.16 -11.89 -7.14
N GLY A 187 12.74 -11.06 -6.19
CA GLY A 187 13.61 -10.57 -5.11
C GLY A 187 14.86 -9.86 -5.63
N GLU A 188 15.97 -9.95 -4.89
CA GLU A 188 17.25 -9.36 -5.30
C GLU A 188 17.80 -10.03 -6.57
N GLU A 189 17.74 -11.35 -6.66
CA GLU A 189 18.21 -12.12 -7.83
C GLU A 189 17.48 -11.69 -9.13
N GLY A 190 16.16 -11.55 -9.06
CA GLY A 190 15.34 -11.10 -10.19
C GLY A 190 15.62 -9.65 -10.60
N LEU A 191 15.87 -8.76 -9.63
CA LEU A 191 16.30 -7.40 -9.92
C LEU A 191 17.70 -7.36 -10.57
N GLU A 192 18.65 -8.13 -10.05
CA GLU A 192 19.99 -8.24 -10.64
C GLU A 192 19.91 -8.75 -12.08
N ASN A 193 19.07 -9.77 -12.34
CA ASN A 193 18.82 -10.28 -13.69
C ASN A 193 18.15 -9.22 -14.59
N TYR A 194 17.18 -8.46 -14.08
CA TYR A 194 16.50 -7.41 -14.85
C TYR A 194 17.45 -6.26 -15.25
N PHE A 195 18.39 -5.92 -14.37
CA PHE A 195 19.40 -4.89 -14.60
C PHE A 195 20.70 -5.43 -15.22
N ALA A 196 20.78 -6.73 -15.52
CA ALA A 196 21.89 -7.29 -16.27
C ALA A 196 21.94 -6.65 -17.67
N GLY A 197 23.08 -6.03 -18.01
CA GLY A 197 23.22 -5.24 -19.24
C GLY A 197 22.59 -3.84 -19.20
N LYS A 198 22.08 -3.42 -18.03
CA LYS A 198 21.67 -2.05 -17.72
C LYS A 198 22.57 -1.51 -16.60
N ASP A 199 21.99 -0.78 -15.64
CA ASP A 199 22.66 -0.22 -14.48
C ASP A 199 22.73 -1.21 -13.29
N LEU A 200 23.40 -2.35 -13.51
CA LEU A 200 23.56 -3.39 -12.47
C LEU A 200 24.41 -2.91 -11.29
N GLU A 201 25.47 -2.16 -11.55
CA GLU A 201 26.36 -1.65 -10.49
C GLU A 201 25.64 -0.61 -9.63
N GLY A 202 24.86 0.29 -10.24
CA GLY A 202 24.00 1.22 -9.50
C GLY A 202 22.99 0.49 -8.61
N LEU A 203 22.37 -0.59 -9.10
CA LEU A 203 21.50 -1.45 -8.30
C LEU A 203 22.25 -2.10 -7.12
N LYS A 204 23.36 -2.78 -7.38
CA LYS A 204 24.16 -3.46 -6.34
C LYS A 204 24.64 -2.48 -5.27
N HIS A 205 24.96 -1.25 -5.66
CA HIS A 205 25.30 -0.20 -4.71
C HIS A 205 24.13 0.15 -3.77
N GLN A 206 22.87 0.09 -4.24
CA GLN A 206 21.71 0.32 -3.38
C GLN A 206 21.67 -0.67 -2.22
N PHE A 207 21.84 -1.97 -2.51
CA PHE A 207 21.87 -3.03 -1.51
C PHE A 207 23.11 -2.95 -0.61
N THR A 208 24.29 -2.75 -1.16
CA THR A 208 25.55 -2.85 -0.39
C THR A 208 25.84 -1.63 0.50
N SER A 209 25.31 -0.45 0.16
CA SER A 209 25.64 0.81 0.85
C SER A 209 25.09 0.94 2.28
N GLY A 210 24.08 0.15 2.66
CA GLY A 210 23.34 0.35 3.91
C GLY A 210 22.53 1.66 3.92
N LYS A 211 22.22 2.21 2.73
CA LYS A 211 21.40 3.43 2.61
C LYS A 211 19.97 3.22 3.08
N SER A 212 19.42 2.01 2.96
CA SER A 212 18.14 1.68 3.56
C SER A 212 18.01 0.23 3.97
N PHE A 213 17.33 0.00 5.09
CA PHE A 213 17.07 -1.32 5.65
C PHE A 213 15.99 -1.24 6.74
N ALA A 214 15.34 -2.35 7.03
CA ALA A 214 14.42 -2.48 8.14
C ALA A 214 15.11 -3.12 9.36
N ARG A 215 14.83 -2.61 10.56
CA ARG A 215 15.36 -3.15 11.81
C ARG A 215 14.51 -2.74 13.01
N GLY A 216 14.05 -3.71 13.79
CA GLY A 216 13.25 -3.44 14.98
C GLY A 216 11.87 -2.85 14.66
N THR A 217 11.22 -2.32 15.69
CA THR A 217 9.86 -1.78 15.61
C THR A 217 9.75 -0.48 16.40
N ASP A 218 8.82 0.40 16.02
CA ASP A 218 8.44 1.53 16.84
C ASP A 218 7.58 1.10 18.05
N LYS A 219 7.13 2.05 18.87
CA LYS A 219 6.30 1.76 20.06
C LYS A 219 4.92 1.20 19.74
N ASP A 220 4.45 1.34 18.50
CA ASP A 220 3.17 0.79 18.05
C ASP A 220 3.37 -0.54 17.29
N GLY A 221 4.58 -1.12 17.35
CA GLY A 221 4.91 -2.39 16.70
C GLY A 221 5.20 -2.28 15.20
N ARG A 222 5.29 -1.08 14.63
CA ARG A 222 5.56 -0.89 13.20
C ARG A 222 7.01 -1.21 12.88
N PRO A 223 7.31 -2.06 11.88
CA PRO A 223 8.68 -2.25 11.41
C PRO A 223 9.31 -0.91 11.04
N VAL A 224 10.53 -0.67 11.54
CA VAL A 224 11.25 0.58 11.26
C VAL A 224 12.12 0.40 10.03
N CYS A 225 11.80 1.10 8.96
CA CYS A 225 12.65 1.26 7.79
C CYS A 225 13.53 2.51 7.95
N TYR A 226 14.84 2.32 8.01
CA TYR A 226 15.82 3.39 8.05
C TYR A 226 16.24 3.80 6.65
N VAL A 227 16.42 5.10 6.43
CA VAL A 227 17.04 5.69 5.24
C VAL A 227 18.17 6.61 5.70
N ASN A 228 19.41 6.17 5.50
CA ASN A 228 20.62 6.93 5.81
C ASN A 228 20.96 7.85 4.64
N VAL A 229 20.48 9.10 4.70
CA VAL A 229 20.50 10.02 3.55
C VAL A 229 21.92 10.37 3.10
N ARG A 230 22.91 10.34 4.01
CA ARG A 230 24.32 10.55 3.69
C ARG A 230 24.88 9.59 2.63
N TYR A 231 24.28 8.41 2.46
CA TYR A 231 24.68 7.42 1.46
C TYR A 231 23.91 7.55 0.13
N HIS A 232 22.96 8.49 0.02
CA HIS A 232 22.32 8.77 -1.25
C HIS A 232 23.17 9.75 -2.06
N LYS A 233 23.54 9.35 -3.27
CA LYS A 233 24.14 10.24 -4.27
C LYS A 233 23.35 10.05 -5.56
N LYS A 234 22.81 11.15 -6.08
CA LYS A 234 21.86 11.14 -7.20
C LYS A 234 22.44 10.44 -8.45
N ASP A 235 23.72 10.66 -8.74
CA ASP A 235 24.34 10.26 -10.00
C ASP A 235 25.00 8.87 -9.97
N GLU A 236 24.91 8.13 -8.86
CA GLU A 236 25.46 6.76 -8.73
C GLU A 236 24.51 5.67 -9.25
N GLN A 237 23.29 6.03 -9.63
CA GLN A 237 22.31 5.11 -10.19
C GLN A 237 21.29 5.83 -11.08
N SER A 238 20.70 5.09 -12.00
CA SER A 238 19.54 5.53 -12.77
C SER A 238 18.30 5.71 -11.89
N PHE A 239 17.38 6.55 -12.35
CA PHE A 239 16.11 6.76 -11.65
C PHE A 239 15.26 5.48 -11.62
N GLU A 240 15.30 4.66 -12.66
CA GLU A 240 14.59 3.36 -12.69
C GLU A 240 15.10 2.41 -11.60
N VAL A 241 16.42 2.37 -11.35
CA VAL A 241 17.01 1.62 -10.23
C VAL A 241 16.42 2.10 -8.91
N LEU A 242 16.39 3.41 -8.67
CA LEU A 242 15.81 3.96 -7.43
C LEU A 242 14.34 3.59 -7.26
N GLN A 243 13.55 3.68 -8.33
CA GLN A 243 12.13 3.33 -8.30
C GLN A 243 11.92 1.85 -7.93
N LYS A 244 12.58 0.93 -8.65
CA LYS A 244 12.43 -0.52 -8.40
C LYS A 244 13.00 -0.93 -7.05
N TYR A 245 14.12 -0.35 -6.63
CA TYR A 245 14.70 -0.58 -5.31
C TYR A 245 13.77 -0.10 -4.18
N THR A 246 13.14 1.07 -4.34
CA THR A 246 12.18 1.60 -3.35
C THR A 246 10.97 0.69 -3.22
N ILE A 247 10.40 0.27 -4.35
CA ILE A 247 9.27 -0.66 -4.38
C ILE A 247 9.66 -1.98 -3.70
N TYR A 248 10.85 -2.51 -4.00
CA TYR A 248 11.39 -3.71 -3.34
C TYR A 248 11.47 -3.53 -1.82
N ILE A 249 12.01 -2.41 -1.33
CA ILE A 249 12.12 -2.15 0.10
C ILE A 249 10.72 -2.01 0.74
N MET A 250 9.77 -1.33 0.10
CA MET A 250 8.40 -1.18 0.61
C MET A 250 7.69 -2.53 0.70
N GLU A 251 7.72 -3.33 -0.37
CA GLU A 251 7.07 -4.66 -0.41
C GLU A 251 7.76 -5.65 0.54
N THR A 252 9.08 -5.60 0.65
CA THR A 252 9.81 -6.45 1.60
C THR A 252 9.54 -6.03 3.05
N THR A 253 9.42 -4.72 3.32
CA THR A 253 9.04 -4.22 4.66
C THR A 253 7.63 -4.65 5.05
N ARG A 254 6.72 -4.70 4.08
CA ARG A 254 5.36 -5.21 4.29
C ARG A 254 5.33 -6.66 4.74
N LEU A 255 6.26 -7.51 4.29
CA LEU A 255 6.37 -8.91 4.77
C LEU A 255 6.68 -9.00 6.27
N MET A 256 7.26 -7.95 6.84
CA MET A 256 7.63 -7.88 8.26
C MET A 256 6.53 -7.27 9.14
N MET A 257 5.36 -6.94 8.58
CA MET A 257 4.23 -6.42 9.36
C MET A 257 3.45 -7.57 10.01
N GLU A 258 3.39 -7.54 11.33
CA GLU A 258 2.62 -8.50 12.13
C GLU A 258 1.26 -7.90 12.50
N ALA A 259 0.18 -8.64 12.23
CA ALA A 259 -1.16 -8.20 12.61
C ALA A 259 -1.22 -7.93 14.14
N PRO A 260 -1.90 -6.86 14.59
CA PRO A 260 -2.81 -5.99 13.84
C PRO A 260 -2.13 -4.78 13.15
N VAL A 261 -0.80 -4.74 13.07
CA VAL A 261 -0.08 -3.61 12.48
C VAL A 261 -0.25 -3.58 10.96
N GLU A 262 -0.76 -2.47 10.43
CA GLU A 262 -0.98 -2.25 8.99
C GLU A 262 0.00 -1.24 8.36
N THR A 263 0.87 -0.63 9.16
CA THR A 263 1.69 0.53 8.76
C THR A 263 3.15 0.37 9.15
N GLY A 264 4.04 1.05 8.42
CA GLY A 264 5.47 1.13 8.71
C GLY A 264 5.89 2.43 9.41
N CYS A 265 7.04 2.38 10.08
CA CYS A 265 7.76 3.54 10.57
C CYS A 265 8.93 3.83 9.61
N LEU A 266 9.03 5.06 9.10
CA LEU A 266 10.13 5.47 8.21
C LEU A 266 11.04 6.46 8.94
N VAL A 267 12.32 6.13 9.10
CA VAL A 267 13.32 7.02 9.70
C VAL A 267 14.26 7.54 8.63
N PHE A 268 14.14 8.82 8.28
CA PHE A 268 15.17 9.54 7.54
C PHE A 268 16.26 9.99 8.52
N ASN A 269 17.37 9.27 8.54
CA ASN A 269 18.56 9.68 9.28
C ASN A 269 19.35 10.71 8.46
N MET A 270 19.26 11.96 8.90
CA MET A 270 19.88 13.11 8.24
C MET A 270 21.29 13.42 8.77
N ALA A 271 21.84 12.59 9.67
CA ALA A 271 23.21 12.77 10.14
C ALA A 271 24.20 12.64 8.99
N GLY A 272 25.00 13.70 8.76
CA GLY A 272 25.92 13.78 7.63
C GLY A 272 25.27 14.18 6.30
N PHE A 273 24.01 14.61 6.30
CA PHE A 273 23.36 15.17 5.11
C PHE A 273 24.09 16.42 4.61
N THR A 274 24.28 16.50 3.29
CA THR A 274 24.72 17.68 2.56
C THR A 274 23.85 17.89 1.33
N MET A 275 23.97 19.05 0.67
CA MET A 275 23.15 19.35 -0.53
C MET A 275 23.41 18.40 -1.71
N SER A 276 24.57 17.72 -1.76
CA SER A 276 24.84 16.71 -2.81
C SER A 276 23.99 15.44 -2.65
N ASN A 277 23.44 15.21 -1.46
CA ASN A 277 22.51 14.12 -1.21
C ASN A 277 21.07 14.45 -1.63
N MET A 278 20.79 15.71 -2.02
CA MET A 278 19.42 16.11 -2.33
C MET A 278 19.01 15.67 -3.74
N ASP A 279 17.96 14.85 -3.82
CA ASP A 279 17.36 14.40 -5.07
C ASP A 279 15.84 14.68 -5.07
N PHE A 280 15.44 15.81 -5.65
CA PHE A 280 14.03 16.21 -5.71
C PHE A 280 13.17 15.28 -6.57
N GLN A 281 13.75 14.64 -7.59
CA GLN A 281 13.00 13.70 -8.43
C GLN A 281 12.65 12.46 -7.60
N TYR A 282 13.63 11.95 -6.85
CA TYR A 282 13.43 10.81 -5.97
C TYR A 282 12.50 11.11 -4.80
N VAL A 283 12.62 12.29 -4.16
CA VAL A 283 11.67 12.70 -3.10
C VAL A 283 10.23 12.76 -3.63
N LYS A 284 9.99 13.32 -4.81
CA LYS A 284 8.65 13.36 -5.41
C LYS A 284 8.08 11.95 -5.64
N PHE A 285 8.93 11.00 -6.03
CA PHE A 285 8.52 9.62 -6.20
C PHE A 285 8.15 8.95 -4.88
N ILE A 286 8.94 9.16 -3.81
CA ILE A 286 8.60 8.64 -2.47
C ILE A 286 7.27 9.21 -1.98
N ILE A 287 7.04 10.51 -2.17
CA ILE A 287 5.75 11.17 -1.83
C ILE A 287 4.60 10.52 -2.61
N GLN A 288 4.76 10.36 -3.93
CA GLN A 288 3.75 9.72 -4.77
C GLN A 288 3.48 8.27 -4.36
N CYS A 289 4.49 7.53 -3.93
CA CYS A 289 4.30 6.18 -3.41
C CYS A 289 3.36 6.18 -2.21
N PHE A 290 3.54 7.07 -1.23
CA PHE A 290 2.67 7.11 -0.04
C PHE A 290 1.29 7.74 -0.27
N GLU A 291 1.15 8.65 -1.23
CA GLU A 291 -0.11 9.35 -1.49
C GLU A 291 -1.02 8.65 -2.51
N SER A 292 -0.44 7.89 -3.44
CA SER A 292 -1.17 7.32 -4.58
C SER A 292 -1.15 5.79 -4.62
N TYR A 293 0.02 5.17 -4.40
CA TYR A 293 0.19 3.72 -4.67
C TYR A 293 0.13 2.84 -3.41
N TYR A 294 0.54 3.37 -2.27
CA TYR A 294 0.54 2.69 -0.97
C TYR A 294 -0.18 3.54 0.09
N PRO A 295 -1.46 3.91 -0.15
CA PRO A 295 -2.22 4.69 0.82
C PRO A 295 -2.25 3.99 2.17
N GLU A 296 -2.29 4.78 3.23
CA GLU A 296 -2.40 4.29 4.62
C GLU A 296 -1.39 3.18 4.98
N SER A 297 -0.24 3.14 4.32
CA SER A 297 0.86 2.20 4.61
C SER A 297 1.98 2.86 5.44
N LEU A 298 2.04 4.19 5.46
CA LEU A 298 2.91 4.98 6.33
C LEU A 298 2.17 5.31 7.64
N GLY A 299 2.73 4.92 8.77
CA GLY A 299 2.21 5.27 10.10
C GLY A 299 2.87 6.53 10.64
N ILE A 300 4.21 6.56 10.61
CA ILE A 300 5.02 7.69 11.08
C ILE A 300 6.24 7.87 10.18
N LEU A 301 6.60 9.12 9.89
CA LEU A 301 7.83 9.49 9.19
C LEU A 301 8.68 10.37 10.12
N ILE A 302 9.79 9.83 10.59
CA ILE A 302 10.72 10.49 11.50
C ILE A 302 11.86 11.08 10.69
N ILE A 303 12.02 12.40 10.72
CA ILE A 303 13.20 13.09 10.19
C ILE A 303 14.13 13.35 11.38
N HIS A 304 15.20 12.57 11.49
CA HIS A 304 16.12 12.57 12.63
C HIS A 304 17.44 13.28 12.30
N LYS A 305 17.92 14.14 13.21
CA LYS A 305 19.19 14.89 13.10
C LYS A 305 19.26 15.75 11.83
N ALA A 306 18.14 16.36 11.42
CA ALA A 306 18.10 17.26 10.28
C ALA A 306 18.96 18.51 10.55
N PRO A 307 19.96 18.84 9.69
CA PRO A 307 20.78 20.02 9.88
C PRO A 307 19.95 21.30 9.70
N TRP A 308 20.38 22.42 10.27
CA TRP A 308 19.64 23.69 10.23
C TRP A 308 19.26 24.13 8.81
N VAL A 309 20.12 23.86 7.82
CA VAL A 309 19.87 24.16 6.40
C VAL A 309 18.66 23.40 5.82
N PHE A 310 18.30 22.24 6.40
CA PHE A 310 17.15 21.46 5.97
C PHE A 310 15.82 22.21 6.15
N GLY A 311 15.75 23.21 7.04
CA GLY A 311 14.56 24.05 7.20
C GLY A 311 14.15 24.77 5.91
N GLY A 312 15.10 25.14 5.05
CA GLY A 312 14.81 25.71 3.73
C GLY A 312 14.23 24.68 2.76
N LEU A 313 14.84 23.49 2.71
CA LEU A 313 14.36 22.37 1.89
C LEU A 313 12.97 21.91 2.30
N TRP A 314 12.71 21.82 3.60
CA TRP A 314 11.41 21.43 4.13
C TRP A 314 10.30 22.38 3.66
N LYS A 315 10.54 23.69 3.59
CA LYS A 315 9.58 24.66 3.04
C LYS A 315 9.26 24.41 1.55
N MET A 316 10.15 23.76 0.81
CA MET A 316 9.91 23.36 -0.58
C MET A 316 9.22 22.00 -0.69
N ILE A 317 9.50 21.08 0.24
CA ILE A 317 8.98 19.70 0.24
C ILE A 317 7.57 19.64 0.85
N SER A 318 7.34 20.32 1.97
CA SER A 318 6.08 20.21 2.72
C SER A 318 4.83 20.59 1.92
N PRO A 319 4.85 21.58 0.99
CA PRO A 319 3.69 21.88 0.14
C PRO A 319 3.38 20.79 -0.88
N LEU A 320 4.32 19.87 -1.15
CA LEU A 320 4.10 18.72 -2.03
C LEU A 320 3.37 17.58 -1.32
N LEU A 321 3.33 17.59 0.01
CA LEU A 321 2.66 16.57 0.82
C LEU A 321 1.18 16.89 0.96
N ASP A 322 0.33 15.88 0.80
CA ASP A 322 -1.06 15.98 1.24
C ASP A 322 -1.13 16.12 2.78
N PRO A 323 -2.22 16.69 3.33
CA PRO A 323 -2.35 16.92 4.77
C PRO A 323 -2.22 15.66 5.63
N VAL A 324 -2.65 14.48 5.12
CA VAL A 324 -2.58 13.22 5.86
C VAL A 324 -1.12 12.79 6.01
N VAL A 325 -0.35 12.72 4.91
CA VAL A 325 1.07 12.36 4.99
C VAL A 325 1.86 13.41 5.78
N ALA A 326 1.59 14.70 5.59
CA ALA A 326 2.24 15.77 6.36
C ALA A 326 2.02 15.64 7.87
N SER A 327 0.81 15.23 8.30
CA SER A 327 0.47 15.03 9.72
C SER A 327 1.24 13.88 10.38
N LYS A 328 1.79 12.94 9.59
CA LYS A 328 2.57 11.78 10.06
C LYS A 328 4.06 12.10 10.26
N VAL A 329 4.51 13.28 9.86
CA VAL A 329 5.92 13.69 9.98
C VAL A 329 6.25 14.11 11.41
N ARG A 330 7.36 13.61 11.95
CA ARG A 330 7.93 13.99 13.25
C ARG A 330 9.40 14.37 13.06
N PHE A 331 9.79 15.48 13.66
CA PHE A 331 11.19 15.92 13.68
C PHE A 331 11.81 15.56 15.02
N THR A 332 13.01 14.98 15.00
CA THR A 332 13.78 14.69 16.20
C THR A 332 15.25 15.10 16.00
N GLN A 333 15.90 15.59 17.04
CA GLN A 333 17.28 16.11 16.97
C GLN A 333 18.26 15.34 17.87
N ASN A 334 17.77 14.72 18.94
CA ASN A 334 18.58 14.01 19.92
C ASN A 334 17.97 12.65 20.27
N GLU A 335 18.73 11.85 21.00
CA GLU A 335 18.40 10.48 21.40
C GLU A 335 17.11 10.44 22.24
N LYS A 336 16.96 11.38 23.18
CA LYS A 336 15.76 11.47 24.03
C LYS A 336 14.48 11.63 23.22
N GLU A 337 14.52 12.40 22.13
CA GLU A 337 13.36 12.62 21.27
C GLU A 337 13.01 11.40 20.42
N ILE A 338 13.99 10.74 19.80
CA ILE A 338 13.71 9.54 18.98
C ILE A 338 13.30 8.34 19.86
N LEU A 339 13.84 8.22 21.08
CA LEU A 339 13.43 7.21 22.07
C LEU A 339 11.99 7.41 22.59
N GLN A 340 11.38 8.57 22.35
CA GLN A 340 9.94 8.73 22.58
C GLN A 340 9.10 7.97 21.55
N LEU A 341 9.66 7.66 20.38
CA LEU A 341 8.96 7.03 19.25
C LEU A 341 9.37 5.58 19.03
N ILE A 342 10.65 5.24 19.24
CA ILE A 342 11.21 3.89 19.06
C ILE A 342 11.78 3.41 20.41
N PRO A 343 11.44 2.21 20.91
CA PRO A 343 12.03 1.64 22.12
C PRO A 343 13.56 1.52 22.01
N SER A 344 14.29 1.74 23.11
CA SER A 344 15.77 1.67 23.15
C SER A 344 16.32 0.35 22.59
N LYS A 345 15.74 -0.78 23.00
CA LYS A 345 16.08 -2.12 22.49
C LYS A 345 15.89 -2.28 20.97
N HIS A 346 15.01 -1.50 20.34
CA HIS A 346 14.67 -1.59 18.91
C HIS A 346 15.33 -0.49 18.07
N LEU A 347 16.03 0.44 18.72
CA LEU A 347 16.76 1.52 18.05
C LEU A 347 18.23 1.14 17.92
N ILE A 348 18.79 1.30 16.72
CA ILE A 348 20.21 1.03 16.46
C ILE A 348 21.12 1.95 17.30
N ALA A 349 22.24 1.42 17.78
CA ALA A 349 23.18 2.13 18.64
C ALA A 349 23.72 3.43 18.01
N ASP A 350 23.85 3.49 16.67
CA ASP A 350 24.29 4.71 15.96
C ASP A 350 23.32 5.89 16.11
N LEU A 351 22.09 5.62 16.53
CA LEU A 351 21.03 6.60 16.78
C LEU A 351 20.69 6.74 18.27
N GLY A 352 21.48 6.11 19.16
CA GLY A 352 21.33 6.22 20.62
C GLY A 352 20.46 5.15 21.27
N GLY A 353 20.23 4.01 20.62
CA GLY A 353 19.58 2.85 21.23
C GLY A 353 20.57 1.77 21.71
N GLU A 354 20.03 0.61 22.08
CA GLU A 354 20.78 -0.53 22.63
C GLU A 354 21.09 -1.61 21.57
N ASP A 355 20.49 -1.52 20.38
CA ASP A 355 20.70 -2.51 19.32
C ASP A 355 22.05 -2.28 18.63
N ASN A 356 23.04 -3.10 18.99
CA ASN A 356 24.39 -3.06 18.44
C ASN A 356 24.49 -3.64 17.02
N TRP A 357 23.38 -4.08 16.43
CA TRP A 357 23.36 -4.60 15.07
C TRP A 357 23.87 -3.58 14.05
N LYS A 358 24.64 -4.06 13.08
CA LYS A 358 25.17 -3.27 11.97
C LYS A 358 24.71 -3.87 10.66
N TYR A 359 24.25 -3.00 9.75
CA TYR A 359 23.90 -3.42 8.40
C TYR A 359 25.13 -4.01 7.71
N LYS A 360 25.01 -5.25 7.26
CA LYS A 360 25.96 -5.91 6.37
C LYS A 360 25.14 -6.67 5.33
N TYR A 361 25.29 -6.30 4.06
CA TYR A 361 24.60 -6.97 2.97
C TYR A 361 25.03 -8.44 2.90
N VAL A 362 24.04 -9.32 2.75
CA VAL A 362 24.24 -10.74 2.49
C VAL A 362 23.62 -11.02 1.11
N PRO A 363 24.43 -11.27 0.07
CA PRO A 363 23.92 -11.48 -1.28
C PRO A 363 23.13 -12.80 -1.38
N PRO A 364 22.30 -12.96 -2.43
CA PRO A 364 21.65 -14.22 -2.73
C PRO A 364 22.66 -15.38 -2.79
N LYS A 365 22.30 -16.53 -2.20
CA LYS A 365 23.11 -17.74 -2.26
C LYS A 365 22.70 -18.60 -3.47
N GLU A 366 23.68 -19.29 -4.03
CA GLU A 366 23.42 -20.23 -5.12
C GLU A 366 22.36 -21.27 -4.70
N ASN A 367 21.35 -21.45 -5.54
CA ASN A 367 20.27 -22.42 -5.36
C ASN A 367 19.40 -22.21 -4.09
N GLU A 368 19.39 -21.03 -3.46
CA GLU A 368 18.52 -20.77 -2.30
C GLU A 368 17.03 -20.79 -2.64
N ASN A 369 16.69 -20.52 -3.91
CA ASN A 369 15.34 -20.51 -4.46
C ASN A 369 14.92 -21.86 -5.07
N TYR A 370 15.56 -22.97 -4.69
CA TYR A 370 15.32 -24.29 -5.31
C TYR A 370 13.86 -24.74 -5.29
N ARG A 371 13.08 -24.38 -4.26
CA ARG A 371 11.66 -24.72 -4.14
C ARG A 371 10.82 -24.09 -5.26
N MET A 372 11.21 -22.94 -5.79
CA MET A 372 10.51 -22.30 -6.91
C MET A 372 10.58 -23.11 -8.22
N LYS A 373 11.51 -24.08 -8.31
CA LYS A 373 11.62 -25.02 -9.45
C LYS A 373 10.65 -26.21 -9.33
N ASP A 374 10.04 -26.42 -8.16
CA ASP A 374 9.04 -27.46 -7.94
C ASP A 374 7.66 -26.99 -8.45
N GLU A 375 7.50 -27.05 -9.78
CA GLU A 375 6.27 -26.61 -10.46
C GLU A 375 5.05 -27.48 -10.10
N VAL A 376 5.25 -28.74 -9.67
CA VAL A 376 4.14 -29.61 -9.27
C VAL A 376 3.56 -29.14 -7.94
N THR A 377 4.40 -29.00 -6.91
CA THR A 377 3.94 -28.53 -5.60
C THR A 377 3.41 -27.10 -5.68
N LYS A 378 4.11 -26.22 -6.40
CA LYS A 378 3.66 -24.84 -6.66
C LYS A 378 2.25 -24.80 -7.27
N LYS A 379 1.98 -25.60 -8.31
CA LYS A 379 0.65 -25.66 -8.93
C LYS A 379 -0.43 -26.18 -7.97
N GLN A 380 -0.11 -27.20 -7.17
CA GLN A 380 -1.04 -27.73 -6.17
C GLN A 380 -1.38 -26.69 -5.10
N MET A 381 -0.38 -25.99 -4.57
CA MET A 381 -0.57 -24.95 -3.55
C MET A 381 -1.30 -23.73 -4.11
N LEU A 382 -1.04 -23.35 -5.37
CA LEU A 382 -1.80 -22.31 -6.07
C LEU A 382 -3.27 -22.67 -6.22
N GLU A 383 -3.60 -23.91 -6.64
CA GLU A 383 -5.00 -24.32 -6.76
C GLU A 383 -5.70 -24.36 -5.39
N LYS A 384 -5.01 -24.82 -4.34
CA LYS A 384 -5.51 -24.73 -2.96
C LYS A 384 -5.81 -23.29 -2.58
N ARG A 385 -4.90 -22.35 -2.86
CA ARG A 385 -5.09 -20.92 -2.59
C ARG A 385 -6.27 -20.34 -3.38
N HIS A 386 -6.36 -20.63 -4.69
CA HIS A 386 -7.48 -20.19 -5.53
C HIS A 386 -8.83 -20.75 -5.07
N SER A 387 -8.88 -21.98 -4.53
CA SER A 387 -10.12 -22.51 -3.96
C SER A 387 -10.58 -21.69 -2.76
N LEU A 388 -9.66 -21.35 -1.86
CA LEU A 388 -9.97 -20.50 -0.70
C LEU A 388 -10.41 -19.09 -1.12
N GLU A 389 -9.85 -18.54 -2.20
CA GLU A 389 -10.29 -17.24 -2.77
C GLU A 389 -11.75 -17.28 -3.18
N ARG A 390 -12.15 -18.31 -3.92
CA ARG A 390 -13.54 -18.52 -4.35
C ARG A 390 -14.49 -18.69 -3.15
N ASP A 391 -14.06 -19.42 -2.13
CA ASP A 391 -14.85 -19.62 -0.91
C ASP A 391 -15.00 -18.31 -0.12
N PHE A 392 -13.94 -17.51 -0.01
CA PHE A 392 -14.00 -16.17 0.58
C PHE A 392 -14.90 -15.22 -0.19
N GLU A 393 -14.85 -15.23 -1.51
CA GLU A 393 -15.72 -14.41 -2.37
C GLU A 393 -17.18 -14.81 -2.19
N LYS A 394 -17.48 -16.11 -2.12
CA LYS A 394 -18.81 -16.63 -1.83
C LYS A 394 -19.32 -16.14 -0.48
N LEU A 395 -18.53 -16.29 0.58
CA LEU A 395 -18.88 -15.80 1.92
C LEU A 395 -19.04 -14.27 1.93
N THR A 396 -18.24 -13.55 1.16
CA THR A 396 -18.36 -12.09 1.01
C THR A 396 -19.67 -11.73 0.33
N LYS A 397 -20.09 -12.41 -0.75
CA LYS A 397 -21.41 -12.20 -1.38
C LYS A 397 -22.57 -12.45 -0.41
N GLN A 398 -22.48 -13.52 0.39
CA GLN A 398 -23.47 -13.79 1.43
C GLN A 398 -23.49 -12.68 2.49
N TRP A 399 -22.33 -12.19 2.92
CA TRP A 399 -22.24 -11.08 3.87
C TRP A 399 -22.78 -9.75 3.30
N LEU A 400 -22.63 -9.50 2.00
CA LEU A 400 -23.26 -8.35 1.33
C LEU A 400 -24.79 -8.43 1.39
N SER A 401 -25.34 -9.64 1.35
CA SER A 401 -26.78 -9.92 1.36
C SER A 401 -27.37 -9.91 2.78
N GLU A 402 -26.61 -10.45 3.73
CA GLU A 402 -27.00 -10.64 5.13
C GLU A 402 -25.96 -9.99 6.07
N PRO A 403 -25.90 -8.64 6.13
CA PRO A 403 -24.81 -7.92 6.79
C PRO A 403 -24.76 -8.12 8.30
N ASP A 404 -25.86 -8.56 8.92
CA ASP A 404 -25.99 -8.79 10.36
C ASP A 404 -25.89 -10.28 10.74
N ASN A 405 -25.65 -11.18 9.77
CA ASN A 405 -25.52 -12.60 10.05
C ASN A 405 -24.13 -12.92 10.62
N GLU A 406 -24.07 -13.16 11.93
CA GLU A 406 -22.84 -13.44 12.67
C GLU A 406 -22.15 -14.74 12.25
N GLN A 407 -22.90 -15.75 11.79
CA GLN A 407 -22.30 -17.00 11.31
C GLN A 407 -21.47 -16.75 10.05
N ILE A 408 -22.03 -16.01 9.08
CA ILE A 408 -21.32 -15.65 7.85
C ILE A 408 -20.07 -14.81 8.16
N LYS A 409 -20.17 -13.84 9.08
CA LYS A 409 -19.02 -13.03 9.51
C LYS A 409 -17.91 -13.90 10.11
N ASN A 410 -18.27 -14.82 11.00
CA ASN A 410 -17.32 -15.73 11.64
C ASN A 410 -16.65 -16.65 10.63
N GLU A 411 -17.41 -17.28 9.73
CA GLU A 411 -16.87 -18.12 8.65
C GLU A 411 -15.95 -17.33 7.73
N ARG A 412 -16.33 -16.11 7.35
CA ARG A 412 -15.49 -15.21 6.53
C ARG A 412 -14.20 -14.84 7.25
N ASN A 413 -14.24 -14.55 8.54
CA ASN A 413 -13.05 -14.27 9.33
C ASN A 413 -12.11 -15.49 9.46
N GLN A 414 -12.66 -16.69 9.64
CA GLN A 414 -11.87 -17.93 9.59
C GLN A 414 -11.23 -18.14 8.21
N MET A 415 -11.96 -17.82 7.14
CA MET A 415 -11.43 -17.93 5.78
C MET A 415 -10.22 -17.01 5.56
N LYS A 416 -10.22 -15.78 6.11
CA LYS A 416 -9.05 -14.89 6.06
C LYS A 416 -7.81 -15.51 6.70
N ILE A 417 -7.96 -16.20 7.84
CA ILE A 417 -6.87 -16.91 8.51
C ILE A 417 -6.34 -18.04 7.61
N GLN A 418 -7.25 -18.80 6.99
CA GLN A 418 -6.87 -19.88 6.05
C GLN A 418 -6.15 -19.34 4.81
N LEU A 419 -6.61 -18.22 4.23
CA LEU A 419 -5.97 -17.54 3.10
C LEU A 419 -4.54 -17.12 3.45
N ARG A 420 -4.34 -16.49 4.62
CA ARG A 420 -3.00 -16.10 5.09
C ARG A 420 -2.10 -17.32 5.26
N LYS A 421 -2.59 -18.36 5.93
CA LYS A 421 -1.82 -19.60 6.13
C LYS A 421 -1.42 -20.24 4.80
N ALA A 422 -2.36 -20.37 3.87
CA ALA A 422 -2.10 -20.91 2.54
C ALA A 422 -1.10 -20.05 1.75
N GLN A 423 -1.15 -18.72 1.89
CA GLN A 423 -0.17 -17.83 1.29
C GLN A 423 1.25 -18.05 1.85
N LEU A 424 1.39 -18.20 3.18
CA LEU A 424 2.68 -18.45 3.82
C LEU A 424 3.25 -19.82 3.42
N GLU A 425 2.41 -20.86 3.32
CA GLU A 425 2.81 -22.17 2.80
C GLU A 425 3.26 -22.11 1.32
N LEU A 426 2.61 -21.25 0.53
CA LEU A 426 2.92 -21.05 -0.89
C LEU A 426 4.19 -20.20 -1.11
N ASP A 427 4.49 -19.26 -0.21
CA ASP A 427 5.55 -18.25 -0.36
C ASP A 427 6.92 -18.81 -0.81
N PRO A 428 7.44 -19.93 -0.24
CA PRO A 428 8.73 -20.50 -0.67
C PRO A 428 8.76 -20.97 -2.14
N TYR A 429 7.61 -21.17 -2.77
CA TYR A 429 7.47 -21.66 -4.13
C TYR A 429 7.23 -20.56 -5.17
N ILE A 430 6.93 -19.33 -4.73
CA ILE A 430 6.56 -18.22 -5.62
C ILE A 430 7.39 -16.96 -5.39
N ARG A 431 8.19 -16.89 -4.33
CA ARG A 431 8.99 -15.72 -3.98
C ARG A 431 10.44 -16.09 -3.70
N ALA A 432 11.36 -15.38 -4.34
CA ALA A 432 12.77 -15.48 -4.03
C ALA A 432 13.08 -15.02 -2.60
N ARG A 433 14.08 -15.63 -1.97
CA ARG A 433 14.53 -15.25 -0.64
C ARG A 433 15.17 -13.86 -0.68
N THR A 434 14.82 -13.05 0.30
CA THR A 434 15.32 -11.69 0.48
C THR A 434 16.48 -11.67 1.48
N TYR A 435 17.14 -10.53 1.61
CA TYR A 435 18.06 -10.25 2.70
C TYR A 435 17.53 -10.70 4.07
N TYR A 436 16.26 -10.41 4.39
CA TYR A 436 15.68 -10.69 5.70
C TYR A 436 15.41 -12.17 5.94
N ASP A 437 15.14 -12.95 4.89
CA ASP A 437 15.11 -14.41 4.98
C ASP A 437 16.53 -14.94 5.29
N ARG A 438 17.56 -14.42 4.59
CA ARG A 438 18.95 -14.90 4.73
C ARG A 438 19.58 -14.59 6.09
N ILE A 439 19.19 -13.48 6.74
CA ILE A 439 19.66 -13.12 8.08
C ILE A 439 18.76 -13.66 9.20
N GLY A 440 17.71 -14.42 8.87
CA GLY A 440 16.82 -15.05 9.84
C GLY A 440 15.83 -14.10 10.52
N VAL A 441 15.66 -12.88 9.99
CA VAL A 441 14.67 -11.92 10.51
C VAL A 441 13.28 -12.34 10.11
N LEU A 442 13.04 -12.60 8.81
CA LEU A 442 11.75 -13.06 8.31
C LEU A 442 11.71 -14.59 8.35
N ARG A 443 10.74 -15.15 9.07
CA ARG A 443 10.55 -16.60 9.20
C ARG A 443 9.45 -17.10 8.26
N GLU A 444 9.47 -18.40 7.96
CA GLU A 444 8.49 -19.03 7.03
C GLU A 444 7.04 -18.95 7.54
N ASP A 445 6.83 -18.83 8.84
CA ASP A 445 5.51 -18.63 9.45
C ASP A 445 5.02 -17.17 9.37
N GLY A 446 5.80 -16.28 8.74
CA GLY A 446 5.51 -14.85 8.61
C GLY A 446 5.79 -14.03 9.86
N SER A 447 6.39 -14.62 10.90
CA SER A 447 6.85 -13.88 12.09
C SER A 447 8.22 -13.24 11.85
N CYS A 448 8.52 -12.21 12.64
CA CYS A 448 9.79 -11.51 12.64
C CYS A 448 10.59 -11.74 13.92
N ASP A 449 11.85 -12.14 13.76
CA ASP A 449 12.81 -12.19 14.86
C ASP A 449 13.93 -11.17 14.64
N TRP A 450 13.85 -10.06 15.38
CA TRP A 450 14.87 -9.03 15.32
C TRP A 450 16.15 -9.42 16.06
N GLY A 451 16.26 -10.60 16.69
CA GLY A 451 17.44 -10.98 17.47
C GLY A 451 17.73 -10.02 18.62
N LEU A 452 16.68 -9.34 19.10
CA LEU A 452 16.70 -8.47 20.27
C LEU A 452 16.29 -9.38 21.43
N GLY A 453 17.25 -9.82 22.25
CA GLY A 453 16.99 -10.73 23.36
C GLY A 453 15.79 -10.26 24.21
N GLN A 454 14.96 -11.21 24.67
CA GLN A 454 13.70 -10.97 25.41
C GLN A 454 13.87 -9.90 26.51
#